data_AF-A0A7W7PNN3-F1
#
_entry.id   AF-A0A7W7PNN3-F1
#
_cell.length_a   1.000
_cell.length_b   1.000
_cell.length_c   1.000
_cell.angle_alpha   90.00
_cell.angle_beta   90.00
_cell.angle_gamma   90.00
#
_symmetry.space_group_name_H-M   'P 1'
#
loop_
_entity.id
_entity.type
_entity.pdbx_description
1 polymer ?
#
loop_
_entity_poly.entity_id
_entity_poly.type
_entity_poly.pdbx_seq_one_letter_code
_entity_poly.pdbx_strand_id
1 'polypeptide(L)' 'MSDENKTLVVLVVVLVFTMVSYIAFINPPLGIALGVGVAVATLVWVVLRDK' A
#
# COMPACT_ATOMS: atom_id res chain seq x y z
N MET A 1 0.59 0.47 20.44
CA MET A 1 -0.39 0.92 19.43
C MET A 1 -1.75 0.40 19.87
N SER A 2 -2.70 1.31 20.16
CA SER A 2 -4.08 0.94 20.54
C SER A 2 -4.74 0.12 19.41
N ASP A 3 -5.65 -0.80 19.75
CA ASP A 3 -6.34 -1.65 18.76
C ASP A 3 -7.17 -0.82 17.76
N GLU A 4 -7.63 0.36 18.18
CA GLU A 4 -8.29 1.35 17.32
C GLU A 4 -7.36 1.86 16.21
N ASN A 5 -6.10 2.16 16.55
CA ASN A 5 -5.10 2.62 15.59
C ASN A 5 -4.71 1.52 14.61
N LYS A 6 -4.65 0.26 15.06
CA LYS A 6 -4.39 -0.88 14.17
C LYS A 6 -5.54 -1.05 13.17
N THR A 7 -6.78 -0.92 13.64
CA THR A 7 -7.98 -1.04 12.80
C THR A 7 -8.03 0.05 11.73
N LEU A 8 -7.73 1.30 12.10
CA LEU A 8 -7.65 2.41 11.14
C LEU A 8 -6.55 2.18 10.09
N VAL A 9 -5.37 1.70 10.50
CA VAL A 9 -4.29 1.40 9.55
C VAL A 9 -4.69 0.29 8.58
N VAL A 10 -5.33 -0.78 9.06
CA VAL A 10 -5.83 -1.86 8.19
C VAL A 10 -6.86 -1.33 7.20
N LEU A 11 -7.80 -0.48 7.64
CA LEU A 11 -8.79 0.15 6.77
C LEU A 11 -8.16 0.98 5.65
N VAL A 12 -7.17 1.81 6.00
CA VAL A 12 -6.44 2.63 5.02
C VAL A 12 -5.71 1.74 4.02
N VAL A 13 -5.05 0.68 4.48
CA VAL A 13 -4.35 -0.28 3.60
C VAL A 13 -5.32 -0.93 2.62
N VAL A 14 -6.46 -1.44 3.10
CA VAL A 14 -7.48 -2.07 2.25
C VAL A 14 -8.01 -1.08 1.20
N LEU A 15 -8.25 0.17 1.58
CA LEU A 15 -8.73 1.21 0.67
C LEU A 15 -7.71 1.52 -0.43
N VAL A 16 -6.43 1.65 -0.08
CA VAL A 16 -5.34 1.87 -1.05
C VAL A 16 -5.23 0.70 -2.03
N PHE A 17 -5.21 -0.55 -1.54
CA PHE A 17 -5.11 -1.73 -2.42
C PHE A 17 -6.33 -1.87 -3.35
N THR A 18 -7.53 -1.56 -2.85
CA THR A 18 -8.76 -1.57 -3.67
C THR A 18 -8.66 -0.55 -4.79
N MET A 19 -8.18 0.67 -4.49
CA MET A 19 -8.04 1.73 -5.48
C MET A 19 -6.97 1.40 -6.53
N VAL A 20 -5.82 0.87 -6.11
CA VAL A 20 -4.76 0.40 -7.03
C VAL A 20 -5.30 -0.71 -7.94
N SER A 21 -6.06 -1.67 -7.40
CA SER A 21 -6.66 -2.77 -8.17
C SER A 21 -7.68 -2.26 -9.20
N TYR A 22 -8.52 -1.29 -8.81
CA TYR A 22 -9.47 -0.66 -9.71
C TYR A 22 -8.78 0.10 -10.85
N ILE A 23 -7.74 0.87 -10.53
CA ILE A 23 -6.93 1.58 -11.52
C ILE A 23 -6.22 0.60 -12.46
N ALA A 24 -5.70 -0.52 -11.94
CA ALA A 24 -5.08 -1.56 -12.74
C ALA A 24 -6.06 -2.20 -13.74
N PHE A 25 -7.34 -2.32 -13.37
CA PHE A 25 -8.37 -2.84 -14.26
C PHE A 25 -8.67 -1.91 -15.44
N ILE A 26 -8.65 -0.59 -15.22
CA ILE A 26 -8.91 0.40 -16.27
C ILE A 26 -7.64 0.70 -17.09
N ASN A 27 -6.50 0.86 -16.40
CA ASN A 27 -5.21 1.22 -16.97
C ASN A 27 -4.12 0.30 -16.40
N PRO A 28 -3.86 -0.85 -17.04
CA PRO A 28 -2.88 -1.83 -16.57
C PRO A 28 -1.48 -1.24 -16.29
N PRO A 29 -0.91 -0.36 -17.15
CA PRO A 29 0.41 0.21 -16.89
C PRO A 29 0.47 1.05 -15.61
N LEU A 30 -0.61 1.80 -15.33
CA LEU A 30 -0.68 2.70 -14.19
C LEU A 30 -0.87 1.92 -12.89
N GLY A 31 -1.67 0.85 -12.92
CA GLY A 31 -1.83 -0.07 -11.80
C GLY A 31 -0.53 -0.76 -11.41
N ILE A 32 0.27 -1.21 -12.38
CA ILE A 32 1.58 -1.81 -12.14
C ILE A 32 2.54 -0.78 -11.52
N ALA A 33 2.58 0.45 -12.04
CA ALA A 33 3.43 1.51 -11.49
C ALA A 33 3.10 1.81 -10.02
N LEU A 34 1.80 1.89 -9.68
CA LEU A 34 1.35 2.09 -8.30
C LEU A 34 1.70 0.89 -7.41
N GLY A 35 1.50 -0.34 -7.88
CA GLY A 35 1.85 -1.55 -7.13
C GLY A 35 3.35 -1.65 -6.83
N VAL A 36 4.20 -1.35 -7.82
CA VAL A 36 5.66 -1.30 -7.64
C VAL A 36 6.05 -0.19 -6.66
N GLY A 37 5.41 0.99 -6.75
CA GLY A 37 5.64 2.09 -5.80
C GLY A 37 5.36 1.69 -4.35
N VAL A 38 4.23 1.00 -4.10
CA VAL A 38 3.89 0.49 -2.75
C VAL A 38 4.91 -0.55 -2.27
N ALA A 39 5.35 -1.44 -3.13
CA ALA A 39 6.35 -2.47 -2.78
C ALA A 39 7.70 -1.85 -2.40
N VAL A 40 8.18 -0.87 -3.19
CA VAL A 40 9.43 -0.15 -2.92
C VAL A 40 9.33 0.66 -1.62
N ALA A 41 8.23 1.39 -1.42
CA ALA A 41 8.01 2.13 -0.17
C ALA A 41 8.03 1.22 1.06
N THR A 42 7.43 0.03 0.95
CA THR A 42 7.43 -0.98 2.01
C THR A 42 8.84 -1.52 2.27
N LEU A 43 9.61 -1.83 1.23
CA LEU A 43 11.01 -2.25 1.35
C LEU A 43 11.88 -1.18 2.02
N VAL A 44 11.76 0.07 1.60
CA VAL A 44 12.48 1.20 2.19
C VAL A 44 12.11 1.36 3.67
N TRP A 45 10.83 1.28 4.01
CA TRP A 45 10.37 1.33 5.40
C TRP A 45 10.97 0.21 6.24
N VAL A 46 11.00 -1.03 5.73
CA VAL A 46 11.61 -2.18 6.43
C VAL A 46 13.10 -1.94 6.67
N VAL A 47 13.84 -1.52 5.64
CA VAL A 47 15.29 -1.24 5.75
C VAL A 47 15.58 -0.11 6.74
N LEU A 48 14.74 0.93 6.78
CA LEU A 48 14.90 2.04 7.72
C LEU A 48 14.52 1.66 9.16
N ARG A 49 13.56 0.76 9.34
CA ARG A 49 13.12 0.31 10.67
C ARG A 49 14.09 -0.68 11.31
N ASP A 50 14.84 -1.43 10.51
CA ASP A 50 15.81 -2.44 10.98
C ASP A 50 17.18 -1.83 11.38
N LYS A 51 17.39 -0.53 11.10
CA LYS A 51 18.54 0.25 11.59
C LYS A 51 18.22 0.98 12.89
#